data_AF-A0A738XEL6-F1
#
_entry.id   AF-A0A738XEL6-F1
#
_cell.length_a   1.000
_cell.length_b   1.000
_cell.length_c   1.000
_cell.angle_alpha   90.00
_cell.angle_beta   90.00
_cell.angle_gamma   90.00
#
_symmetry.space_group_name_H-M   'P 1'
#
loop_
_entity.id
_entity.type
_entity.pdbx_description
1 polymer ?
#
loop_
_entity_poly.entity_id
_entity_poly.type
_entity_poly.pdbx_seq_one_letter_code
_entity_poly.pdbx_strand_id
1 'polypeptide(L)'
;GSVKRAPDSLKVNFSLYDAEGVVEVTYDGILPDLFREGQGVVVQGELDRRNHVQAKEVLAKHDENYTPPEVEKAMQENHRRPQSGYKDKSS
;
A
#
# COMPACT_ATOMS: atom_id res chain seq x y z
N GLY A 1 -13.47 5.91 -11.28
CA GLY A 1 -12.89 5.63 -9.97
C GLY A 1 -13.88 5.81 -8.84
N SER A 2 -13.69 5.15 -7.71
CA SER A 2 -14.46 5.39 -6.47
C SER A 2 -14.00 6.64 -5.73
N VAL A 3 -12.79 7.16 -6.03
CA VAL A 3 -12.22 8.33 -5.36
C VAL A 3 -12.87 9.62 -5.86
N LYS A 4 -13.51 10.35 -4.95
CA LYS A 4 -14.15 11.66 -5.17
C LYS A 4 -13.47 12.69 -4.27
N ARG A 5 -12.99 13.79 -4.85
CA ARG A 5 -12.39 14.91 -4.11
C ARG A 5 -13.34 16.11 -4.14
N ALA A 6 -13.46 16.80 -3.01
CA ALA A 6 -14.19 18.06 -2.96
C ALA A 6 -13.45 19.15 -3.76
N PRO A 7 -14.16 20.06 -4.44
CA PRO A 7 -13.53 21.11 -5.25
C PRO A 7 -12.91 22.24 -4.42
N ASP A 8 -13.34 22.39 -3.17
CA ASP A 8 -13.11 23.54 -2.29
C ASP A 8 -12.49 23.15 -0.94
N SER A 9 -12.18 21.87 -0.74
CA SER A 9 -11.55 21.36 0.49
C SER A 9 -10.67 20.15 0.24
N LEU A 10 -9.94 19.72 1.27
CA LEU A 10 -9.15 18.49 1.27
C LEU A 10 -9.99 17.23 1.53
N LYS A 11 -11.32 17.36 1.55
CA LYS A 11 -12.20 16.20 1.73
C LYS A 11 -12.11 15.26 0.53
N VAL A 12 -11.92 13.99 0.84
CA VAL A 12 -11.92 12.89 -0.11
C VAL A 12 -12.84 11.78 0.39
N ASN A 13 -13.65 11.27 -0.53
CA ASN A 13 -14.52 10.13 -0.32
C ASN A 13 -14.07 9.00 -1.25
N PHE A 14 -13.90 7.79 -0.73
CA PHE A 14 -13.58 6.63 -1.55
C PHE A 14 -14.14 5.36 -0.93
N SER A 15 -14.31 4.34 -1.77
CA SER A 15 -14.74 3.00 -1.34
C SER A 15 -13.53 2.08 -1.21
N LEU A 16 -13.42 1.42 -0.07
CA LEU A 16 -12.45 0.36 0.19
C LEU A 16 -13.14 -1.00 0.07
N TYR A 17 -12.52 -1.91 -0.67
CA TYR A 17 -13.04 -3.26 -0.90
C TYR A 17 -12.11 -4.26 -0.22
N ASP A 18 -12.68 -5.22 0.51
CA ASP A 18 -11.97 -6.38 1.02
C ASP A 18 -12.63 -7.69 0.52
N ALA A 19 -12.27 -8.82 1.12
CA ALA A 19 -12.81 -10.13 0.74
C ALA A 19 -14.29 -10.32 1.13
N GLU A 20 -14.80 -9.52 2.07
CA GLU A 20 -16.12 -9.69 2.69
C GLU A 20 -17.11 -8.60 2.27
N GLY A 21 -16.64 -7.43 1.82
CA GLY A 21 -17.53 -6.38 1.34
C GLY A 21 -16.85 -5.05 1.00
N VAL A 22 -17.64 -3.98 1.17
CA VAL A 22 -17.27 -2.61 0.83
C VAL A 22 -17.49 -1.70 2.03
N VAL A 23 -16.48 -0.87 2.31
CA VAL A 23 -16.50 0.15 3.36
C VAL A 23 -16.37 1.51 2.69
N GLU A 24 -17.26 2.45 3.03
CA GLU A 24 -17.11 3.84 2.60
C GLU A 24 -16.12 4.55 3.52
N VAL A 25 -15.28 5.41 2.96
CA VAL A 25 -14.28 6.17 3.73
C VAL A 25 -14.42 7.64 3.40
N THR A 26 -14.41 8.48 4.43
CA THR A 26 -14.22 9.94 4.30
C THR A 26 -12.96 10.34 5.03
N TYR A 27 -12.11 11.09 4.34
CA TYR A 27 -10.87 11.64 4.88
C TYR A 27 -10.81 13.14 4.58
N ASP A 28 -10.31 13.93 5.52
CA ASP A 28 -10.14 15.37 5.35
C ASP A 28 -8.69 15.72 5.62
N GLY A 29 -7.89 15.77 4.56
CA GLY A 29 -6.45 15.93 4.66
C GLY A 29 -5.70 15.59 3.39
N ILE A 30 -4.38 15.63 3.48
CA ILE A 30 -3.49 15.34 2.36
C ILE A 30 -3.30 13.83 2.30
N LEU A 31 -3.72 13.22 1.19
CA LEU A 31 -3.46 11.81 0.93
C LEU A 31 -1.98 11.59 0.60
N PRO A 32 -1.39 10.44 0.98
CA PRO A 32 -0.05 10.08 0.54
C PRO A 32 0.07 10.10 -0.98
N ASP A 33 1.23 10.48 -1.51
CA ASP A 33 1.48 10.53 -2.96
C ASP A 33 1.27 9.18 -3.67
N LEU A 34 1.48 8.09 -2.93
CA LEU A 34 1.29 6.72 -3.39
C LEU A 34 -0.17 6.25 -3.35
N PHE A 35 -1.10 7.06 -2.85
CA PHE A 35 -2.51 6.67 -2.85
C PHE A 35 -3.08 6.70 -4.28
N ARG A 36 -3.47 5.52 -4.79
CA ARG A 36 -4.09 5.35 -6.12
C ARG A 36 -5.14 4.26 -6.10
N GLU A 37 -6.07 4.34 -7.05
CA GLU A 37 -7.08 3.30 -7.23
C GLU A 37 -6.43 1.97 -7.62
N GLY A 38 -6.93 0.87 -7.05
CA GLY A 38 -6.40 -0.47 -7.31
C GLY A 38 -5.16 -0.86 -6.48
N GLN A 39 -4.66 0.01 -5.61
CA GLN A 39 -3.58 -0.32 -4.67
C GLN A 39 -4.11 -0.55 -3.25
N GLY A 40 -3.38 -1.36 -2.48
CA GLY A 40 -3.69 -1.60 -1.08
C GLY A 40 -3.46 -0.35 -0.22
N VAL A 41 -4.42 -0.05 0.65
CA VAL A 41 -4.36 1.09 1.56
C VAL A 41 -4.83 0.65 2.95
N VAL A 42 -4.26 1.24 3.98
CA VAL A 42 -4.69 1.08 5.38
C VAL A 42 -5.33 2.39 5.82
N VAL A 43 -6.51 2.28 6.42
CA VAL A 43 -7.28 3.43 6.90
C VAL A 43 -7.48 3.28 8.39
N GLN A 44 -7.16 4.32 9.16
CA GLN A 44 -7.42 4.38 10.59
C GLN A 44 -8.40 5.51 10.88
N GLY A 45 -9.44 5.22 11.66
CA GLY A 45 -10.50 6.16 11.93
C GLY A 45 -11.57 5.63 12.86
N GLU A 46 -12.72 6.29 12.85
CA GLU A 46 -13.90 5.87 13.60
C GLU A 46 -14.91 5.23 12.64
N LEU A 47 -15.35 4.01 12.96
CA LEU A 47 -16.39 3.32 12.20
C LEU A 47 -17.77 3.77 12.70
N ASP A 48 -18.63 4.18 11.79
CA ASP A 48 -20.01 4.54 12.08
C ASP A 48 -20.97 3.34 11.95
N ARG A 49 -22.27 3.57 12.17
CA ARG A 49 -23.30 2.50 12.13
C ARG A 49 -23.65 2.02 10.71
N ARG A 50 -23.10 2.63 9.66
CA ARG A 50 -23.44 2.40 8.24
C ARG A 50 -22.28 1.82 7.44
N ASN A 51 -21.28 1.24 8.09
CA ASN A 51 -20.07 0.74 7.44
C ASN A 51 -19.28 1.87 6.75
N HIS A 52 -19.34 3.07 7.33
CA HIS A 52 -18.61 4.24 6.88
C HIS A 52 -17.56 4.61 7.93
N VAL A 53 -16.30 4.69 7.50
CA VAL A 53 -15.16 5.11 8.32
C VAL A 53 -14.91 6.60 8.13
N GLN A 54 -14.94 7.33 9.23
CA GLN A 54 -14.39 8.68 9.33
C GLN A 54 -12.90 8.57 9.61
N ALA A 55 -12.10 8.64 8.55
CA ALA A 55 -10.66 8.42 8.59
C ALA A 55 -9.96 9.62 9.25
N LYS A 56 -9.07 9.30 10.19
CA LYS A 56 -8.10 10.22 10.78
C LYS A 56 -6.75 10.12 10.08
N GLU A 57 -6.42 8.94 9.55
CA GLU A 57 -5.16 8.68 8.85
C GLU A 57 -5.36 7.68 7.71
N VAL A 58 -4.63 7.88 6.62
CA VAL A 58 -4.62 7.03 5.43
C VAL A 58 -3.17 6.73 5.07
N LEU A 59 -2.82 5.44 5.02
CA LEU A 59 -1.49 4.95 4.69
C LEU A 59 -1.55 4.10 3.42
N ALA A 60 -0.87 4.53 2.36
CA ALA A 60 -0.72 3.68 1.19
C ALA A 60 0.29 2.57 1.49
N LYS A 61 0.00 1.31 1.11
CA LYS A 61 1.03 0.27 1.15
C LYS A 61 2.14 0.67 0.17
N HIS A 62 3.39 0.60 0.63
CA HIS A 62 4.56 0.71 -0.24
C HIS A 62 4.65 -0.53 -1.14
N ASP A 63 5.07 -0.36 -2.40
CA ASP A 63 5.40 -1.48 -3.28
C ASP A 63 6.41 -2.40 -2.58
N GLU A 64 6.25 -3.72 -2.78
CA GLU A 64 6.95 -4.83 -2.11
C GLU A 64 8.48 -4.87 -2.32
N ASN A 65 9.10 -3.81 -2.84
CA ASN A 65 10.55 -3.70 -3.02
C ASN A 65 11.23 -2.98 -1.84
N TYR A 66 10.77 -3.24 -0.62
CA TYR A 66 11.49 -2.84 0.59
C TYR A 66 12.65 -3.81 0.82
N THR A 67 13.84 -3.46 0.34
CA THR A 67 15.08 -4.09 0.77
C THR A 67 15.54 -3.37 2.03
N PRO A 68 15.51 -4.02 3.21
CA PRO A 68 16.05 -3.41 4.42
C PRO A 68 17.53 -3.07 4.20
N PRO A 69 18.04 -1.94 4.72
CA PRO A 69 19.45 -1.58 4.58
C PRO A 69 20.38 -2.63 5.22
N GLU A 70 19.87 -3.44 6.16
CA GLU A 70 20.57 -4.60 6.74
C GLU A 70 20.83 -5.69 5.69
N VAL A 71 19.90 -5.89 4.75
CA VAL A 71 20.03 -6.87 3.66
C VAL A 71 21.02 -6.37 2.60
N GLU A 72 21.03 -5.07 2.28
CA GLU A 72 22.05 -4.48 1.40
C GLU A 72 23.47 -4.63 1.99
N LYS A 73 23.63 -4.36 3.29
CA LYS A 73 24.92 -4.58 3.98
C LYS A 73 25.32 -6.05 3.98
N ALA A 74 24.39 -6.97 4.24
CA ALA A 74 24.67 -8.41 4.20
C ALA A 74 25.04 -8.90 2.79
N MET A 75 24.46 -8.32 1.74
CA MET A 75 24.80 -8.61 0.35
C MET A 75 26.17 -8.02 -0.06
N GLN A 76 26.56 -6.87 0.47
CA GLN A 76 27.88 -6.27 0.25
C GLN A 76 29.00 -6.98 1.05
N GLU A 77 28.71 -7.49 2.25
CA GLU A 77 29.68 -8.22 3.07
C GLU A 77 29.96 -9.63 2.53
N ASN A 78 28.99 -10.24 1.82
CA ASN A 78 29.10 -11.58 1.23
C ASN A 78 29.60 -11.62 -0.23
N HIS A 79 30.53 -10.75 -0.62
CA HIS A 79 31.18 -10.79 -1.95
C HIS A 79 32.03 -12.05 -2.26
N ARG A 80 31.85 -13.17 -1.56
CA ARG A 80 32.30 -14.48 -2.06
C ARG A 80 31.30 -14.99 -3.08
N ARG A 81 31.47 -14.60 -4.35
CA ARG A 81 30.82 -15.27 -5.50
C ARG A 81 31.05 -16.78 -5.41
N PRO A 82 30.03 -17.64 -5.20
CA PRO A 82 30.15 -19.03 -5.59
C PRO A 82 29.97 -19.12 -7.11
N GLN A 83 30.83 -19.90 -7.75
CA GLN A 83 30.87 -20.08 -9.20
C GLN A 83 29.52 -20.58 -9.76
N SER A 84 29.17 -20.04 -10.94
CA SER A 84 28.14 -20.53 -11.83
C SER A 84 28.15 -22.05 -11.93
N GLY A 85 27.00 -22.68 -11.69
CA GLY A 85 26.87 -24.13 -11.65
C GLY A 85 25.42 -24.62 -11.79
N TYR A 86 24.60 -23.99 -12.63
CA TYR A 86 23.38 -24.64 -13.12
C TYR A 86 23.69 -25.30 -14.47
N LYS A 87 24.01 -26.60 -14.37
CA LYS A 87 24.18 -27.51 -15.49
C LYS A 87 22.80 -27.88 -16.00
N ASP A 88 22.49 -27.39 -17.19
CA ASP A 88 21.38 -27.83 -18.01
C ASP A 88 21.48 -29.35 -18.22
N LYS A 89 20.46 -30.07 -17.75
CA LYS A 89 20.17 -31.46 -18.14
C LYS A 89 18.67 -31.63 -18.16
N SER A 90 18.05 -31.42 -19.31
CA SER A 90 16.84 -32.13 -19.73
C SER A 90 16.71 -32.10 -21.25
N SER A 91 17.05 -33.25 -21.84
CA SER A 91 16.70 -33.81 -23.16
C SER A 91 17.03 -33.07 -24.45
#